data_AF-A0A3R7B9A7-F1
#
_entry.id   AF-A0A3R7B9A7-F1
#
_cell.length_a   1.000
_cell.length_b   1.000
_cell.length_c   1.000
_cell.angle_alpha   90.00
_cell.angle_beta   90.00
_cell.angle_gamma   90.00
#
_symmetry.space_group_name_H-M   'P 1'
#
loop_
_entity.id
_entity.type
_entity.pdbx_description
1 polymer ?
#
loop_
_entity_poly.entity_id
_entity_poly.type
_entity_poly.pdbx_seq_one_letter_code
_entity_poly.pdbx_strand_id
1 'polypeptide(L)'
;MDAFRGELQKRWLKARIDAQNAKRAVCDVTYESWCTGVPDALPDTLTQESLQEATLLRDLQNVEIRSLLSKTLPKSYLNQLNVSLIDPVVTVTEIWRMLERDFGESSAVGVIGLLTKFVGTLTSDYRHVGDHFKAMSALRNRINAQSVKCFGEPIVSEQLVGALFLSLLPQQYFGSS
;
A
#
# COMPACT_ATOMS: atom_id res chain seq x y z
N MET A 1 -28.25 26.64 4.43
CA MET A 1 -27.58 26.37 5.73
C MET A 1 -26.70 25.11 5.67
N ASP A 2 -27.08 24.07 4.91
CA ASP A 2 -26.33 22.79 4.88
C ASP A 2 -24.98 22.82 4.15
N ALA A 3 -24.83 23.63 3.10
CA ALA A 3 -23.56 23.76 2.38
C ALA A 3 -22.43 24.34 3.25
N PHE A 4 -22.77 25.25 4.17
CA PHE A 4 -21.81 25.88 5.08
C PHE A 4 -21.32 24.89 6.15
N ARG A 5 -22.20 24.01 6.63
CA ARG A 5 -21.87 22.94 7.58
C ARG A 5 -20.94 21.89 6.95
N GLY A 6 -21.21 21.50 5.71
CA GLY A 6 -20.37 20.56 4.97
C GLY A 6 -18.95 21.10 4.70
N GLU A 7 -18.83 22.39 4.40
CA GLU A 7 -17.53 23.04 4.18
C GLU A 7 -16.71 23.15 5.47
N LEU A 8 -17.36 23.46 6.61
CA LEU A 8 -16.71 23.44 7.93
C LEU A 8 -16.21 22.04 8.31
N GLN A 9 -17.00 20.99 8.02
CA GLN A 9 -16.57 19.61 8.28
C GLN A 9 -15.37 19.19 7.41
N LYS A 10 -15.35 19.58 6.13
CA LYS A 10 -14.21 19.33 5.24
C LYS A 10 -12.94 20.02 5.74
N ARG A 11 -13.05 21.29 6.15
CA ARG A 11 -11.93 22.06 6.70
C ARG A 11 -11.41 21.49 8.01
N TRP A 12 -12.31 21.08 8.90
CA TRP A 12 -11.94 20.43 10.16
C TRP A 12 -11.24 19.09 9.95
N LEU A 13 -11.74 18.27 9.02
CA LEU A 13 -11.15 16.98 8.68
C LEU A 13 -9.76 17.15 8.05
N LYS A 14 -9.62 18.10 7.13
CA LYS A 14 -8.33 18.46 6.52
C LYS A 14 -7.32 18.93 7.57
N ALA A 15 -7.71 19.84 8.46
CA ALA A 15 -6.84 20.31 9.54
C ALA A 15 -6.38 19.18 10.48
N ARG A 16 -7.24 18.18 10.76
CA ARG A 16 -6.86 16.99 11.54
C ARG A 16 -5.87 16.10 10.79
N ILE A 17 -6.08 15.86 9.50
CA ILE A 17 -5.15 15.08 8.66
C ILE A 17 -3.79 15.78 8.61
N ASP A 18 -3.78 17.10 8.40
CA ASP A 18 -2.56 17.89 8.32
C ASP A 18 -1.82 17.92 9.67
N ALA A 19 -2.53 18.08 10.79
CA ALA A 19 -1.94 18.01 12.13
C ALA A 19 -1.40 16.61 12.47
N GLN A 20 -2.05 15.56 11.96
CA GLN A 20 -1.60 14.17 12.14
C GLN A 20 -0.41 13.84 11.24
N ASN A 21 -0.36 14.39 10.03
CA ASN A 21 0.80 14.31 9.13
C ASN A 21 1.99 15.10 9.67
N ALA A 22 1.77 16.25 10.32
CA ALA A 22 2.82 17.02 10.98
C ALA A 22 3.39 16.31 12.23
N LYS A 23 2.61 15.45 12.88
CA LYS A 23 3.06 14.62 14.02
C LYS A 23 3.78 13.33 13.59
N ARG A 24 3.57 12.89 12.35
CA ARG A 24 4.40 11.84 11.76
C ARG A 24 5.72 12.53 11.41
N ALA A 25 6.81 12.12 12.06
CA ALA A 25 8.12 12.59 11.66
C ALA A 25 8.25 12.34 10.16
N VAL A 26 8.32 13.42 9.38
CA VAL A 26 8.72 13.30 7.99
C VAL A 26 10.16 12.82 8.08
N CYS A 27 10.41 11.58 7.68
CA CYS A 27 11.76 11.19 7.35
C CYS A 27 12.13 12.06 6.15
N ASP A 28 12.82 13.17 6.41
CA ASP A 28 13.39 14.05 5.38
C ASP A 28 14.46 13.31 4.54
N VAL A 29 14.85 12.11 4.98
CA VAL A 29 15.65 11.17 4.21
C VAL A 29 14.73 10.38 3.29
N THR A 30 14.78 10.68 2.00
CA THR A 30 14.19 9.81 0.98
C THR A 30 14.84 8.42 1.07
N TYR A 31 14.06 7.36 0.88
CA TYR A 31 14.59 5.98 0.89
C TYR A 31 15.81 5.84 -0.03
N GLU A 32 15.78 6.51 -1.18
CA GLU A 32 16.89 6.58 -2.13
C GLU A 32 18.16 7.22 -1.53
N SER A 33 18.03 8.35 -0.81
CA SER A 33 19.14 9.02 -0.10
C SER A 33 19.73 8.11 1.00
N TRP A 34 18.87 7.41 1.73
CA TRP A 34 19.30 6.46 2.76
C TRP A 34 20.05 5.26 2.16
N CYS A 35 19.57 4.75 1.01
CA CYS A 35 20.17 3.62 0.31
C CYS A 35 21.51 3.96 -0.38
N THR A 36 21.75 5.23 -0.71
CA THR A 36 23.03 5.63 -1.32
C THR A 36 24.19 5.67 -0.33
N GLY A 37 23.95 5.79 0.98
CA GLY A 37 24.99 5.67 2.02
C GLY A 37 26.16 6.67 1.90
N VAL A 38 26.07 7.66 1.03
CA VAL A 38 27.05 8.74 0.89
C VAL A 38 26.46 9.93 1.65
N PRO A 39 27.05 10.35 2.78
CA PRO A 39 26.61 11.56 3.48
C PRO A 39 26.64 12.75 2.51
N ASP A 40 25.59 13.57 2.47
CA ASP A 40 25.45 14.74 1.57
C ASP A 40 26.57 15.80 1.72
N ALA A 41 27.46 15.64 2.70
CA ALA A 41 28.73 16.33 2.78
C ALA A 41 29.82 15.34 3.21
N LEU A 42 30.56 14.78 2.25
CA LEU A 42 31.81 14.08 2.55
C LEU A 42 32.85 15.12 3.02
N PRO A 43 33.47 14.98 4.20
CA PRO A 43 34.70 15.71 4.49
C PRO A 43 35.78 15.27 3.49
N ASP A 44 36.58 16.22 3.00
CA ASP A 44 37.64 16.05 1.96
C ASP A 44 38.78 15.05 2.32
N THR A 45 38.59 14.18 3.30
CA THR A 45 39.61 13.34 3.94
C THR A 45 39.29 11.85 3.97
N LEU A 46 38.41 11.33 3.11
CA LEU A 46 38.18 9.88 3.03
C LEU A 46 39.28 9.21 2.20
N THR A 47 40.24 8.61 2.89
CA THR A 47 41.26 7.74 2.30
C THR A 47 40.62 6.50 1.68
N GLN A 48 41.25 5.93 0.65
CA GLN A 48 40.78 4.70 -0.03
C GLN A 48 40.53 3.53 0.96
N GLU A 49 41.28 3.48 2.07
CA GLU A 49 41.07 2.53 3.17
C GLU A 49 39.71 2.69 3.85
N SER A 50 39.26 3.92 4.11
CA SER A 50 37.96 4.18 4.75
C SER A 50 36.77 3.74 3.89
N LEU A 51 36.88 3.87 2.56
CA LEU A 51 35.89 3.35 1.60
C LEU A 51 35.88 1.81 1.59
N GLN A 52 37.05 1.20 1.73
CA GLN A 52 37.21 -0.25 1.74
C GLN A 52 36.65 -0.85 3.04
N GLU A 53 36.90 -0.22 4.19
CA GLU A 53 36.31 -0.58 5.48
C GLU A 53 34.78 -0.43 5.48
N ALA A 54 34.26 0.68 4.92
CA ALA A 54 32.81 0.88 4.80
C ALA A 54 32.14 -0.19 3.91
N THR A 55 32.81 -0.59 2.83
CA THR A 55 32.33 -1.67 1.95
C THR A 55 32.27 -3.01 2.69
N LEU A 56 33.32 -3.33 3.45
CA LEU A 56 33.42 -4.57 4.23
C LEU A 56 32.36 -4.65 5.33
N LEU A 57 32.13 -3.54 6.04
CA LEU A 57 31.06 -3.43 7.05
C LEU A 57 29.67 -3.62 6.42
N ARG A 58 29.42 -3.05 5.24
CA ARG A 58 28.16 -3.23 4.51
C ARG A 58 27.93 -4.69 4.13
N ASP A 59 28.97 -5.39 3.68
CA ASP A 59 28.85 -6.80 3.29
C ASP A 59 28.56 -7.70 4.51
N LEU A 60 29.21 -7.43 5.65
CA LEU A 60 28.90 -8.08 6.94
C LEU A 60 27.45 -7.85 7.36
N GLN A 61 26.97 -6.61 7.31
CA GLN A 61 25.58 -6.27 7.62
C GLN A 61 24.60 -6.98 6.69
N ASN A 62 24.90 -7.06 5.39
CA ASN A 62 24.05 -7.75 4.42
C ASN A 62 23.90 -9.24 4.73
N VAL A 63 24.99 -9.91 5.14
CA VAL A 63 24.95 -11.32 5.56
C VAL A 63 24.08 -11.49 6.81
N GLU A 64 24.21 -10.59 7.78
CA GLU A 64 23.44 -10.64 9.02
C GLU A 64 21.95 -10.40 8.79
N ILE A 65 21.58 -9.42 7.97
CA ILE A 65 20.19 -9.14 7.59
C ILE A 65 19.56 -10.36 6.90
N ARG A 66 20.27 -10.99 5.95
CA ARG A 66 19.78 -12.21 5.28
C ARG A 66 19.56 -13.35 6.27
N SER A 67 20.48 -13.53 7.21
CA SER A 67 20.35 -14.53 8.28
C SER A 67 19.10 -14.28 9.13
N LEU A 68 18.86 -13.03 9.53
CA LEU A 68 17.66 -12.65 10.27
C LEU A 68 16.38 -12.89 9.46
N LEU A 69 16.31 -12.45 8.21
CA LEU A 69 15.15 -12.65 7.34
C LEU A 69 14.82 -14.12 7.12
N SER A 70 15.84 -14.99 6.97
CA SER A 70 15.63 -16.43 6.84
C SER A 70 15.01 -17.07 8.10
N LYS A 71 15.23 -16.46 9.27
CA LYS A 71 14.72 -16.94 10.56
C LYS A 71 13.34 -16.37 10.89
N THR A 72 13.06 -15.14 10.47
CA THR A 72 11.83 -14.41 10.84
C THR A 72 10.69 -14.61 9.85
N LEU A 73 10.98 -14.83 8.57
CA LEU A 73 9.95 -14.99 7.55
C LEU A 73 9.30 -16.39 7.58
N PRO A 74 7.99 -16.51 7.30
CA PRO A 74 7.33 -17.80 7.22
C PRO A 74 7.97 -18.72 6.18
N LYS A 75 8.23 -19.98 6.52
CA LYS A 75 8.80 -20.98 5.59
C LYS A 75 7.98 -21.14 4.30
N SER A 76 6.65 -21.01 4.39
CA SER A 76 5.76 -21.03 3.23
C SER A 76 6.05 -19.89 2.25
N TYR A 77 6.39 -18.70 2.75
CA TYR A 77 6.77 -17.55 1.95
C TYR A 77 8.17 -17.75 1.34
N LEU A 78 9.13 -18.24 2.14
CA LEU A 78 10.48 -18.54 1.65
C LEU A 78 10.49 -19.56 0.51
N ASN A 79 9.60 -20.56 0.55
CA ASN A 79 9.46 -21.56 -0.51
C ASN A 79 8.76 -21.03 -1.78
N GLN A 80 8.04 -19.91 -1.67
CA GLN A 80 7.38 -19.25 -2.81
C GLN A 80 8.29 -18.23 -3.49
N LEU A 81 9.31 -17.73 -2.78
CA LEU A 81 10.35 -16.93 -3.38
C LEU A 81 11.10 -17.81 -4.38
N ASN A 82 11.01 -17.47 -5.67
CA ASN A 82 11.86 -18.06 -6.73
C ASN A 82 13.34 -17.65 -6.59
N VAL A 83 13.72 -17.13 -5.44
CA VAL A 83 14.97 -16.45 -5.16
C VAL A 83 15.48 -16.96 -3.82
N SER A 84 16.68 -17.54 -3.81
CA SER A 84 17.32 -17.93 -2.56
C SER A 84 17.81 -16.67 -1.85
N LEU A 85 17.38 -16.47 -0.59
CA LEU A 85 17.90 -15.39 0.27
C LEU A 85 19.42 -15.47 0.48
N ILE A 86 20.03 -16.62 0.13
CA ILE A 86 21.46 -16.89 0.21
C ILE A 86 22.19 -16.45 -1.07
N ASP A 87 21.47 -16.20 -2.17
CA ASP A 87 22.07 -15.82 -3.44
C ASP A 87 22.67 -14.40 -3.37
N PRO A 88 24.00 -14.23 -3.52
CA PRO A 88 24.66 -12.93 -3.45
C PRO A 88 24.20 -11.95 -4.54
N VAL A 89 23.64 -12.44 -5.65
CA VAL A 89 23.12 -11.59 -6.75
C VAL A 89 21.92 -10.76 -6.31
N VAL A 90 21.16 -11.25 -5.32
CA VAL A 90 19.91 -10.62 -4.88
C VAL A 90 20.23 -9.70 -3.74
N THR A 91 20.18 -8.39 -3.96
CA THR A 91 20.50 -7.41 -2.91
C THR A 91 19.47 -7.48 -1.77
N VAL A 92 19.91 -7.16 -0.55
CA VAL A 92 19.01 -7.01 0.61
C VAL A 92 17.90 -6.01 0.32
N THR A 93 18.19 -5.00 -0.48
CA THR A 93 17.24 -4.01 -1.00
C THR A 93 16.10 -4.65 -1.80
N GLU A 94 16.40 -5.58 -2.73
CA GLU A 94 15.35 -6.23 -3.51
C GLU A 94 14.51 -7.17 -2.65
N ILE A 95 15.13 -7.85 -1.67
CA ILE A 95 14.40 -8.66 -0.69
C ILE A 95 13.44 -7.78 0.11
N TRP A 96 13.91 -6.63 0.58
CA TRP A 96 13.10 -5.67 1.31
C TRP A 96 11.96 -5.11 0.45
N ARG A 97 12.22 -4.79 -0.81
CA ARG A 97 11.21 -4.32 -1.77
C ARG A 97 10.14 -5.37 -2.04
N MET A 98 10.50 -6.65 -2.13
CA MET A 98 9.55 -7.76 -2.24
C MET A 98 8.68 -7.86 -0.98
N LEU A 99 9.29 -7.74 0.20
CA LEU A 99 8.55 -7.72 1.48
C LEU A 99 7.61 -6.52 1.58
N GLU A 100 8.05 -5.33 1.19
CA GLU A 100 7.20 -4.13 1.19
C GLU A 100 6.07 -4.23 0.17
N ARG A 101 6.29 -4.85 -0.99
CA ARG A 101 5.22 -5.12 -1.95
C ARG A 101 4.19 -6.10 -1.38
N ASP A 102 4.64 -7.16 -0.72
CA ASP A 102 3.77 -8.26 -0.29
C ASP A 102 3.13 -8.01 1.08
N PHE A 103 3.78 -7.23 1.95
CA PHE A 103 3.39 -6.95 3.34
C PHE A 103 3.41 -5.47 3.73
N GLY A 104 4.04 -4.61 2.93
CA GLY A 104 4.24 -3.18 3.24
C GLY A 104 3.08 -2.26 2.82
N GLU A 105 2.10 -2.74 2.04
CA GLU A 105 0.82 -2.02 1.96
C GLU A 105 0.16 -2.04 3.35
N SER A 106 0.26 -0.92 4.05
CA SER A 106 -0.50 -0.70 5.28
C SER A 106 -1.95 -1.07 5.00
N SER A 107 -2.50 -1.93 5.86
CA SER A 107 -3.78 -2.58 5.63
C SER A 107 -4.91 -1.58 5.29
N ALA A 108 -4.85 -0.37 5.86
CA ALA A 108 -5.75 0.74 5.54
C ALA A 108 -5.52 1.41 4.17
N VAL A 109 -4.27 1.55 3.71
CA VAL A 109 -3.93 2.09 2.37
C VAL A 109 -4.38 1.12 1.27
N GLY A 110 -4.19 -0.18 1.48
CA GLY A 110 -4.72 -1.23 0.59
C GLY A 110 -6.25 -1.18 0.49
N VAL A 111 -6.94 -0.99 1.62
CA VAL A 111 -8.40 -0.79 1.63
C VAL A 111 -8.81 0.49 0.87
N ILE A 112 -8.09 1.61 1.03
CA ILE A 112 -8.35 2.85 0.27
C ILE A 112 -8.15 2.65 -1.24
N GLY A 113 -7.10 1.93 -1.65
CA GLY A 113 -6.86 1.58 -3.05
C GLY A 113 -7.98 0.72 -3.64
N LEU A 114 -8.44 -0.29 -2.89
CA LEU A 114 -9.56 -1.13 -3.30
C LEU A 114 -10.89 -0.36 -3.37
N LEU A 115 -11.15 0.56 -2.43
CA LEU A 115 -12.31 1.46 -2.47
C LEU A 115 -12.26 2.40 -3.68
N THR A 116 -11.09 2.93 -4.02
CA THR A 116 -10.90 3.76 -5.22
C THR A 116 -11.20 2.97 -6.48
N LYS A 117 -10.72 1.71 -6.57
CA LYS A 117 -11.03 0.80 -7.66
C LYS A 117 -12.51 0.43 -7.73
N PHE A 118 -13.17 0.29 -6.58
CA PHE A 118 -14.61 0.04 -6.50
C PHE A 118 -15.41 1.19 -7.11
N VAL A 119 -15.11 2.44 -6.74
CA VAL A 119 -15.76 3.64 -7.31
C VAL A 119 -15.46 3.77 -8.82
N GLY A 120 -14.22 3.52 -9.23
CA GLY A 120 -13.86 3.53 -10.65
C GLY A 120 -14.56 2.45 -11.47
N THR A 121 -14.75 1.26 -10.89
CA THR A 121 -15.51 0.19 -11.54
C THR A 121 -16.98 0.59 -11.65
N LEU A 122 -17.59 1.07 -10.56
CA LEU A 122 -18.99 1.51 -10.51
C LEU A 122 -19.37 2.52 -11.62
N THR A 123 -18.42 3.36 -12.04
CA THR A 123 -18.64 4.43 -13.04
C THR A 123 -18.13 4.08 -14.43
N SER A 124 -17.59 2.88 -14.64
CA SER A 124 -17.05 2.44 -15.93
C SER A 124 -18.13 1.91 -16.87
N ASP A 125 -17.89 2.04 -18.17
CA ASP A 125 -18.78 1.49 -19.19
C ASP A 125 -18.83 -0.06 -19.11
N TYR A 126 -20.02 -0.63 -19.27
CA TYR A 126 -20.23 -2.07 -19.26
C TYR A 126 -21.11 -2.52 -20.43
N ARG A 127 -20.75 -3.67 -21.03
CA ARG A 127 -21.58 -4.32 -22.07
C ARG A 127 -22.67 -5.22 -21.47
N HIS A 128 -22.38 -5.83 -20.31
CA HIS A 128 -23.27 -6.75 -19.62
C HIS A 128 -23.41 -6.37 -18.15
N VAL A 129 -24.64 -6.01 -17.75
CA VAL A 129 -25.02 -5.63 -16.38
C VAL A 129 -24.61 -6.73 -15.38
N GLY A 130 -24.88 -8.00 -15.69
CA GLY A 130 -24.56 -9.11 -14.80
C GLY A 130 -23.06 -9.25 -14.50
N ASP A 131 -22.20 -9.05 -15.50
CA ASP A 131 -20.75 -9.13 -15.32
C ASP A 131 -20.22 -7.94 -14.53
N HIS A 132 -20.82 -6.77 -14.75
CA HIS A 132 -20.50 -5.56 -13.99
C HIS A 132 -20.84 -5.72 -12.50
N PHE A 133 -22.03 -6.25 -12.20
CA PHE A 133 -22.45 -6.54 -10.83
C PHE A 133 -21.55 -7.58 -10.15
N LYS A 134 -21.17 -8.65 -10.87
CA LYS A 134 -20.22 -9.66 -10.37
C LYS A 134 -18.86 -9.04 -10.05
N ALA A 135 -18.34 -8.16 -10.91
CA ALA A 135 -17.08 -7.46 -10.68
C ALA A 135 -17.12 -6.58 -9.42
N MET A 136 -18.21 -5.83 -9.23
CA MET A 136 -18.40 -5.03 -8.02
C MET A 136 -18.53 -5.89 -6.76
N SER A 137 -19.25 -7.01 -6.83
CA SER A 137 -19.41 -7.95 -5.73
C SER A 137 -18.08 -8.61 -5.34
N ALA A 138 -17.25 -8.95 -6.32
CA ALA A 138 -15.90 -9.46 -6.08
C ALA A 138 -15.00 -8.41 -5.41
N LEU A 139 -15.08 -7.14 -5.83
CA LEU A 139 -14.34 -6.04 -5.20
C LEU A 139 -14.81 -5.79 -3.76
N ARG A 140 -16.12 -5.81 -3.50
CA ARG A 140 -16.68 -5.77 -2.13
C ARG A 140 -16.08 -6.86 -1.26
N ASN A 141 -16.05 -8.11 -1.73
CA ASN A 141 -15.50 -9.23 -0.96
C ASN A 141 -14.02 -9.01 -0.63
N ARG A 142 -13.24 -8.49 -1.58
CA ARG A 142 -11.82 -8.15 -1.35
C ARG A 142 -11.64 -7.01 -0.36
N ILE A 143 -12.46 -5.95 -0.47
CA ILE A 143 -12.47 -4.82 0.48
C ILE A 143 -12.78 -5.35 1.87
N ASN A 144 -13.89 -6.07 2.05
CA ASN A 144 -14.28 -6.57 3.37
C ASN A 144 -13.29 -7.57 3.95
N ALA A 145 -12.68 -8.44 3.13
CA ALA A 145 -11.65 -9.36 3.58
C ALA A 145 -10.41 -8.63 4.10
N GLN A 146 -10.04 -7.49 3.52
CA GLN A 146 -8.99 -6.64 4.06
C GLN A 146 -9.51 -5.83 5.26
N SER A 147 -10.65 -5.15 5.15
CA SER A 147 -11.23 -4.35 6.23
C SER A 147 -11.42 -5.12 7.53
N VAL A 148 -11.84 -6.38 7.50
CA VAL A 148 -11.94 -7.21 8.71
C VAL A 148 -10.57 -7.42 9.35
N LYS A 149 -9.51 -7.57 8.55
CA LYS A 149 -8.13 -7.67 9.07
C LYS A 149 -7.61 -6.34 9.61
N CYS A 150 -8.04 -5.20 9.06
CA CYS A 150 -7.56 -3.87 9.44
C CYS A 150 -8.33 -3.25 10.62
N PHE A 151 -9.66 -3.40 10.59
CA PHE A 151 -10.61 -2.65 11.41
C PHE A 151 -11.52 -3.57 12.23
N GLY A 152 -11.45 -4.90 12.04
CA GLY A 152 -12.28 -5.86 12.75
C GLY A 152 -13.70 -6.02 12.19
N GLU A 153 -14.08 -5.20 11.21
CA GLU A 153 -15.44 -5.19 10.66
C GLU A 153 -15.47 -4.97 9.13
N PRO A 154 -16.49 -5.48 8.43
CA PRO A 154 -16.71 -5.20 7.01
C PRO A 154 -17.24 -3.77 6.81
N ILE A 155 -16.78 -3.09 5.76
CA ILE A 155 -17.13 -1.69 5.48
C ILE A 155 -18.20 -1.56 4.40
N VAL A 156 -18.26 -2.50 3.44
CA VAL A 156 -19.16 -2.43 2.28
C VAL A 156 -20.23 -3.52 2.38
N SER A 157 -21.47 -3.12 2.63
CA SER A 157 -22.61 -4.05 2.67
C SER A 157 -23.09 -4.45 1.26
N GLU A 158 -23.78 -5.57 1.15
CA GLU A 158 -24.34 -6.02 -0.13
C GLU A 158 -25.46 -5.11 -0.61
N GLN A 159 -26.27 -4.61 0.33
CA GLN A 159 -27.34 -3.67 0.08
C GLN A 159 -26.80 -2.36 -0.49
N LEU A 160 -25.63 -1.91 -0.03
CA LEU A 160 -24.97 -0.73 -0.58
C LEU A 160 -24.50 -0.95 -2.02
N VAL A 161 -23.90 -2.12 -2.32
CA VAL A 161 -23.52 -2.48 -3.70
C VAL A 161 -24.74 -2.50 -4.60
N GLY A 162 -25.84 -3.12 -4.15
CA GLY A 162 -27.10 -3.16 -4.90
C GLY A 162 -27.70 -1.77 -5.14
N ALA A 163 -27.79 -0.94 -4.10
CA ALA A 163 -28.33 0.41 -4.21
C ALA A 163 -27.51 1.30 -5.16
N LEU A 164 -26.18 1.28 -5.04
CA LEU A 164 -25.27 2.03 -5.91
C LEU A 164 -25.36 1.54 -7.36
N PHE A 165 -25.38 0.22 -7.55
CA PHE A 165 -25.48 -0.37 -8.88
C PHE A 165 -26.79 0.01 -9.57
N LEU A 166 -27.92 -0.13 -8.88
CA LEU A 166 -29.24 0.25 -9.38
C LEU A 166 -29.27 1.75 -9.72
N SER A 167 -28.71 2.62 -8.86
CA SER A 167 -28.71 4.07 -9.09
C SER A 167 -28.01 4.52 -10.38
N LEU A 168 -27.17 3.67 -10.96
CA LEU A 168 -26.39 3.95 -12.17
C LEU A 168 -26.83 3.10 -13.37
N LEU A 169 -27.88 2.29 -13.23
CA LEU A 169 -28.45 1.60 -14.36
C LEU A 169 -29.15 2.59 -15.30
N PRO A 170 -29.01 2.42 -16.63
CA PRO A 170 -29.76 3.19 -17.60
C PRO A 170 -31.27 3.06 -17.37
N GLN A 171 -32.01 4.12 -17.69
CA GLN A 171 -33.45 4.20 -17.47
C GLN A 171 -34.25 3.06 -18.14
N GLN A 172 -33.72 2.47 -19.21
CA GLN A 172 -34.29 1.30 -19.88
C GLN A 172 -34.51 0.08 -18.95
N TYR A 173 -33.79 -0.01 -17.84
CA TYR A 173 -33.92 -1.09 -16.86
C TYR A 173 -35.01 -0.86 -15.81
N PHE A 174 -35.54 0.36 -15.70
CA PHE A 174 -36.57 0.72 -14.73
C PHE A 174 -37.99 0.64 -15.29
N GLY A 175 -38.13 0.30 -16.57
CA GLY A 175 -39.39 0.34 -17.29
C GLY A 175 -39.79 1.77 -17.66
N SER A 176 -40.57 1.92 -18.73
CA SER A 176 -41.24 3.18 -19.05
C SER A 176 -42.33 3.44 -18.02
N SER A 177 -42.29 4.61 -17.38
CA SER A 177 -43.42 5.12 -16.60
C SER A 177 -44.63 5.42 -17.49
#